data_AF-A0AAW3A4D7-F1
#
_entry.id   AF-A0AAW3A4D7-F1
#
_cell.length_a   1.000
_cell.length_b   1.000
_cell.length_c   1.000
_cell.angle_alpha   90.00
_cell.angle_beta   90.00
_cell.angle_gamma   90.00
#
_symmetry.space_group_name_H-M   'P 1'
#
loop_
_entity.id
_entity.type
_entity.pdbx_description
1 polymer ?
#
loop_
_entity_poly.entity_id
_entity_poly.type
_entity_poly.pdbx_seq_one_letter_code
_entity_poly.pdbx_strand_id
1 'polypeptide(L)'
;MGRLLIKETQDNKVALPHSALMVGERLMADTLYGKSIGAGATLVSSGPQTLPYLGELVESGEVQDLPGVEVDSLADVVELPSKK
;
A
#
# COMPACT_ATOMS: atom_id res chain seq x y z
N MET A 1 -3.38 3.06 11.41
CA MET A 1 -3.91 4.21 10.61
C MET A 1 -3.09 4.27 9.33
N GLY A 2 -3.71 4.15 8.15
CA GLY A 2 -2.99 4.17 6.86
C GLY A 2 -2.44 5.56 6.48
N ARG A 3 -1.44 5.57 5.59
CA ARG A 3 -0.81 6.78 5.03
C ARG A 3 -0.75 6.66 3.50
N LEU A 4 -1.17 7.71 2.80
CA LEU A 4 -0.96 7.84 1.37
C LEU A 4 0.33 8.63 1.12
N LEU A 5 1.31 7.99 0.50
CA LEU A 5 2.55 8.62 0.06
C LEU A 5 2.39 9.07 -1.38
N ILE A 6 2.66 10.33 -1.65
CA ILE A 6 2.59 10.91 -2.99
C ILE A 6 4.00 11.35 -3.37
N LYS A 7 4.52 10.85 -4.48
CA LYS A 7 5.73 11.42 -5.07
C LYS A 7 5.35 12.75 -5.71
N GLU A 8 5.72 13.87 -5.07
CA GLU A 8 5.58 15.17 -5.70
C GLU A 8 6.45 15.20 -6.97
N THR A 9 5.82 15.34 -8.13
CA THR A 9 6.52 15.79 -9.32
C THR A 9 6.90 17.24 -9.09
N GLN A 10 8.20 17.57 -9.13
CA GLN A 10 8.67 18.96 -9.20
C GLN A 10 7.79 19.69 -10.23
N ASP A 11 7.26 20.86 -9.85
CA ASP A 11 6.36 21.74 -10.63
C ASP A 11 4.85 21.48 -10.46
N ASN A 12 4.26 21.77 -9.28
CA ASN A 12 2.85 22.18 -9.13
C ASN A 12 1.80 21.32 -9.88
N LYS A 13 2.12 20.06 -10.19
CA LYS A 13 1.35 19.17 -11.04
C LYS A 13 0.60 18.21 -10.14
N VAL A 14 -0.70 18.13 -10.41
CA VAL A 14 -1.67 17.25 -9.77
C VAL A 14 -1.04 15.88 -9.50
N ALA A 15 -1.10 15.42 -8.25
CA ALA A 15 -0.69 14.09 -7.85
C ALA A 15 -1.40 13.05 -8.73
N LEU A 16 -0.65 12.36 -9.59
CA LEU A 16 -1.21 11.29 -10.41
C LEU A 16 -1.41 10.07 -9.50
N PRO A 17 -2.62 9.49 -9.39
CA PRO A 17 -2.85 8.39 -8.45
C PRO A 17 -1.93 7.19 -8.69
N HIS A 18 -1.63 6.88 -9.95
CA HIS A 18 -0.69 5.82 -10.35
C HIS A 18 0.75 6.03 -9.86
N SER A 19 1.10 7.24 -9.41
CA SER A 19 2.40 7.58 -8.83
C SER A 19 2.38 7.66 -7.29
N ALA A 20 1.22 7.37 -6.68
CA ALA A 20 1.04 7.33 -5.25
C ALA A 20 1.09 5.89 -4.72
N LEU A 21 1.47 5.76 -3.45
CA LEU A 21 1.54 4.51 -2.71
C LEU A 21 0.69 4.62 -1.43
N MET A 22 -0.37 3.83 -1.33
CA MET A 22 -1.16 3.69 -0.11
C MET A 22 -0.51 2.63 0.78
N VAL A 23 -0.08 3.04 1.98
CA VAL A 23 0.60 2.19 2.95
C VAL A 23 -0.27 2.06 4.19
N GLY A 24 -0.65 0.85 4.58
CA GLY A 24 -1.53 0.64 5.73
C GLY A 24 -1.49 -0.76 6.29
N GLU A 25 -2.20 -0.98 7.38
CA GLU A 25 -2.20 -2.26 8.12
C GLU A 25 -3.54 -3.00 7.97
N ARG A 26 -4.54 -2.37 7.32
CA ARG A 26 -5.88 -2.92 7.16
C ARG A 26 -6.16 -3.23 5.71
N LEU A 27 -6.24 -4.52 5.39
CA LEU A 27 -6.46 -4.98 4.01
C LEU A 27 -7.78 -4.43 3.43
N MET A 28 -8.89 -4.58 4.15
CA MET A 28 -10.22 -4.13 3.68
C MET A 28 -10.39 -2.61 3.58
N ALA A 29 -9.58 -1.83 4.29
CA ALA A 29 -9.71 -0.37 4.30
C ALA A 29 -8.61 0.28 3.48
N ASP A 30 -7.35 0.06 3.85
CA ASP A 30 -6.21 0.75 3.28
C ASP A 30 -5.88 0.20 1.88
N THR A 31 -5.79 -1.12 1.72
CA THR A 31 -5.45 -1.75 0.42
C THR A 31 -6.54 -1.52 -0.61
N LEU A 32 -7.80 -1.77 -0.26
CA LEU A 32 -8.92 -1.56 -1.17
C LEU A 32 -9.09 -0.08 -1.54
N TYR A 33 -8.93 0.83 -0.58
CA TYR A 33 -8.98 2.27 -0.88
C TYR A 33 -7.88 2.68 -1.86
N GLY A 34 -6.62 2.29 -1.59
CA GLY A 34 -5.49 2.58 -2.48
C GLY A 34 -5.74 2.13 -3.93
N LYS A 35 -6.24 0.91 -4.09
CA LYS A 35 -6.60 0.39 -5.42
C LYS A 35 -7.76 1.15 -6.07
N SER A 36 -8.80 1.46 -5.31
CA SER A 36 -9.97 2.17 -5.85
C SER A 36 -9.64 3.57 -6.40
N ILE A 37 -8.61 4.22 -5.85
CA ILE A 37 -8.13 5.51 -6.35
C ILE A 37 -7.05 5.36 -7.43
N GLY A 38 -6.62 4.14 -7.76
CA GLY A 38 -5.58 3.86 -8.75
C GLY A 38 -4.14 4.00 -8.24
N ALA A 39 -3.94 4.00 -6.91
CA ALA A 39 -2.63 3.98 -6.28
C ALA A 39 -2.09 2.56 -6.13
N GLY A 40 -0.76 2.43 -6.02
CA GLY A 40 -0.16 1.21 -5.50
C GLY A 40 -0.59 0.98 -4.04
N ALA A 41 -0.68 -0.27 -3.60
CA ALA A 41 -1.07 -0.59 -2.23
C ALA A 41 -0.02 -1.49 -1.57
N THR A 42 0.48 -1.06 -0.41
CA THR A 42 1.43 -1.79 0.43
C THR A 42 0.81 -2.06 1.80
N LEU A 43 0.83 -3.34 2.21
CA LEU A 43 0.38 -3.74 3.52
C LEU A 43 1.57 -3.82 4.48
N VAL A 44 1.41 -3.27 5.69
CA VAL A 44 2.40 -3.28 6.75
C VAL A 44 1.99 -4.25 7.85
N SER A 45 2.82 -5.27 8.08
CA SER A 45 2.49 -6.41 8.94
C SER A 45 2.82 -6.21 10.42
N SER A 46 3.43 -5.07 10.79
CA SER A 46 3.62 -4.66 12.19
C SER A 46 2.31 -4.31 12.92
N GLY A 47 1.19 -4.24 12.20
CA GLY A 47 -0.13 -3.92 12.74
C GLY A 47 -0.93 -5.16 13.18
N PRO A 48 -2.02 -4.98 13.96
CA PRO A 48 -2.74 -6.09 14.60
C PRO A 48 -3.73 -6.86 13.70
N GLN A 49 -3.89 -6.52 12.41
CA GLN A 49 -5.00 -7.01 11.56
C GLN A 49 -4.59 -7.67 10.23
N THR A 50 -3.32 -7.93 10.00
CA THR A 50 -2.81 -8.28 8.65
C THR A 50 -2.84 -9.77 8.31
N LEU A 51 -2.39 -10.65 9.21
CA LEU A 51 -2.00 -12.01 8.82
C LEU A 51 -3.16 -12.99 8.54
N PRO A 52 -4.25 -13.07 9.33
CA PRO A 52 -5.29 -14.08 9.10
C PRO A 52 -6.03 -13.88 7.78
N TYR A 53 -6.36 -12.62 7.44
CA TYR A 53 -7.17 -12.29 6.27
C TYR A 53 -6.40 -12.39 4.95
N LEU A 54 -5.08 -12.18 4.97
CA LEU A 54 -4.26 -12.28 3.77
C LEU A 54 -4.15 -13.75 3.32
N GLY A 55 -4.02 -14.68 4.26
CA GLY A 55 -4.08 -16.12 3.97
C GLY A 55 -5.42 -16.54 3.37
N GLU A 56 -6.54 -16.10 3.95
CA GLU A 56 -7.89 -16.39 3.44
C GLU A 56 -8.10 -15.89 2.01
N LEU A 57 -7.59 -14.69 1.66
CA LEU A 57 -7.70 -14.12 0.31
C LEU A 57 -6.83 -14.83 -0.72
N VAL A 58 -5.65 -15.30 -0.31
CA VAL A 58 -4.79 -16.13 -1.15
C VAL A 58 -5.46 -17.47 -1.44
N GLU A 59 -6.07 -18.08 -0.43
CA GLU A 59 -6.78 -19.36 -0.55
C GLU A 59 -8.08 -19.25 -1.36
N SER A 60 -8.80 -18.12 -1.25
CA SER A 60 -10.03 -17.87 -2.01
C SER A 60 -9.78 -17.50 -3.48
N GLY A 61 -8.53 -17.19 -3.85
CA GLY A 61 -8.17 -16.78 -5.20
C GLY A 61 -8.54 -15.33 -5.54
N GLU A 62 -8.90 -14.51 -4.55
CA GLU A 62 -9.20 -13.08 -4.73
C GLU A 62 -7.91 -12.23 -4.86
N VAL A 63 -7.08 -12.60 -5.84
CA VAL A 63 -5.76 -11.99 -6.12
C VAL A 63 -5.89 -10.48 -6.40
N GLN A 64 -7.03 -10.06 -6.94
CA GLN A 64 -7.36 -8.66 -7.21
C GLN A 64 -7.47 -7.78 -5.97
N ASP A 65 -7.63 -8.38 -4.77
CA ASP A 65 -7.80 -7.67 -3.50
C ASP A 65 -6.51 -7.69 -2.67
N LEU A 66 -5.55 -8.56 -3.00
CA LEU A 66 -4.23 -8.65 -2.35
C LEU A 66 -3.36 -7.40 -2.53
N PRO A 67 -2.64 -6.93 -1.51
CA PRO A 67 -1.70 -5.83 -1.66
C PRO A 67 -0.63 -6.16 -2.71
N GLY A 68 -0.09 -5.15 -3.39
CA GLY A 68 0.97 -5.34 -4.37
C GLY A 68 2.31 -5.69 -3.71
N VAL A 69 2.51 -5.23 -2.46
CA VAL A 69 3.68 -5.52 -1.63
C VAL A 69 3.23 -5.66 -0.17
N GLU A 70 3.82 -6.61 0.54
CA GLU A 70 3.76 -6.72 2.00
C GLU A 70 5.13 -6.38 2.57
N VAL A 71 5.16 -5.61 3.65
CA VAL A 71 6.38 -5.26 4.39
C VAL A 71 6.17 -5.43 5.88
N ASP A 72 7.22 -5.75 6.63
CA ASP A 72 7.12 -5.94 8.07
C ASP A 72 6.79 -4.63 8.78
N SER A 73 7.41 -3.51 8.39
CA SER A 73 7.17 -2.22 9.01
C SER A 73 7.17 -1.07 7.98
N LEU A 74 6.68 0.09 8.42
CA LEU A 74 6.80 1.31 7.61
C LEU A 74 8.26 1.74 7.40
N ALA A 75 9.18 1.37 8.30
CA ALA A 75 10.59 1.72 8.16
C ALA A 75 11.20 1.12 6.88
N ASP A 76 10.76 -0.09 6.51
CA ASP A 76 11.19 -0.81 5.32
C ASP A 76 10.72 -0.12 4.02
N VAL A 77 9.68 0.72 4.09
CA VAL A 77 9.18 1.53 2.97
C VAL A 77 10.02 2.80 2.78
N VAL A 78 10.56 3.36 3.87
CA VAL A 78 11.29 4.65 3.86
C VAL A 78 12.76 4.48 3.47
N GLU A 79 13.32 3.27 3.61
CA GLU A 79 14.73 2.98 3.25
C GLU A 79 15.00 2.88 1.74
N LEU A 80 14.03 3.10 0.85
CA LEU A 80 14.29 3.12 -0.59
C LEU A 80 15.17 4.34 -0.94
N PRO A 81 16.44 4.13 -1.36
CA PRO A 81 17.28 5.25 -1.73
C PRO A 81 16.66 5.96 -2.93
N SER A 82 16.44 7.26 -2.78
CA SER A 82 16.23 8.15 -3.92
C SER A 82 17.50 8.11 -4.77
N LYS A 83 17.60 7.14 -5.68
CA LYS A 83 18.65 7.15 -6.70
C LYS A 83 18.43 8.43 -7.52
N LYS A 84 19.42 9.32 -7.38
CA LYS A 84 19.60 10.55 -8.14
C LYS A 84 19.56 10.29 -9.65
#